data_AF-A0A1M4XIB5-F1
#
_entry.id   AF-A0A1M4XIB5-F1
#
_cell.length_a   1.000
_cell.length_b   1.000
_cell.length_c   1.000
_cell.angle_alpha   90.00
_cell.angle_beta   90.00
_cell.angle_gamma   90.00
#
_symmetry.space_group_name_H-M   'P 1'
#
loop_
_entity.id
_entity.type
_entity.pdbx_description
1 polymer ?
#
loop_
_entity_poly.entity_id
_entity_poly.type
_entity_poly.pdbx_seq_one_letter_code
_entity_poly.pdbx_strand_id
1 'polypeptide(L)'
;MSELGIIIINARSPLFRKLPSNIDLDNILCIKKTRTVDNGGVFSLDGQYYQLVDEKGKIAPVTPRAKITVLTSPKIDIRVPTPDHPWKQEQQKTPSYWYVESDREILEALNNFTCAWR
;
A
#
# COMPACT_ATOMS: atom_id res chain seq x y z
N MET A 1 -49.93 -6.73 7.34
CA MET A 1 -49.42 -7.73 6.38
C MET A 1 -47.97 -7.96 6.74
N SER A 2 -47.67 -9.06 7.44
CA SER A 2 -46.33 -9.40 7.90
C SER A 2 -45.53 -9.97 6.74
N GLU A 3 -44.48 -9.28 6.30
CA GLU A 3 -43.52 -9.82 5.35
C GLU A 3 -42.70 -10.92 6.03
N LEU A 4 -42.83 -12.15 5.54
CA LEU A 4 -42.01 -13.28 5.96
C LEU A 4 -40.68 -13.19 5.20
N GLY A 5 -39.60 -12.90 5.93
CA GLY A 5 -38.24 -12.88 5.39
C GLY A 5 -37.76 -14.28 5.02
N ILE A 6 -37.16 -14.41 3.83
CA ILE A 6 -36.57 -15.66 3.32
C ILE A 6 -35.32 -15.99 4.16
N ILE A 7 -35.31 -17.17 4.79
CA ILE A 7 -34.14 -17.70 5.50
C ILE A 7 -33.37 -18.60 4.54
N ILE A 8 -32.15 -18.19 4.14
CA ILE A 8 -31.25 -19.04 3.36
C ILE A 8 -30.68 -20.11 4.31
N ILE A 9 -31.19 -21.34 4.20
CA ILE A 9 -30.88 -22.48 5.08
C ILE A 9 -29.51 -23.13 4.83
N ASN A 10 -28.73 -22.67 3.83
CA ASN A 10 -27.45 -23.30 3.52
C ASN A 10 -26.46 -22.32 2.85
N ALA A 11 -26.03 -21.31 3.61
CA ALA A 11 -24.94 -20.43 3.16
C ALA A 11 -23.60 -21.02 3.61
N ARG A 12 -22.92 -21.75 2.72
CA ARG A 12 -21.52 -22.13 2.91
C ARG A 12 -20.74 -20.84 3.16
N SER A 13 -20.02 -20.75 4.28
CA SER A 13 -19.23 -19.55 4.59
C SER A 13 -18.28 -19.26 3.43
N PRO A 14 -18.22 -18.02 2.91
CA PRO A 14 -17.32 -17.71 1.81
C PRO A 14 -15.88 -18.05 2.22
N LEU A 15 -15.17 -18.81 1.39
CA LEU A 15 -13.78 -19.24 1.63
C LEU A 15 -12.82 -18.04 1.69
N PHE A 16 -13.22 -16.92 1.10
CA PHE A 16 -12.45 -15.69 1.10
C PHE A 16 -12.71 -14.87 2.36
N ARG A 17 -11.63 -14.56 3.08
CA ARG A 17 -11.64 -13.60 4.18
C ARG A 17 -12.10 -12.24 3.63
N LYS A 18 -13.15 -11.67 4.22
CA LYS A 18 -13.55 -10.29 3.93
C LYS A 18 -12.38 -9.37 4.27
N LEU A 19 -12.12 -8.40 3.40
CA LEU A 19 -11.06 -7.44 3.62
C LEU A 19 -11.31 -6.70 4.95
N PRO A 20 -10.31 -6.63 5.85
CA PRO A 20 -10.42 -5.84 7.07
C PRO A 20 -10.55 -4.35 6.71
N SER A 21 -11.41 -3.63 7.44
CA SER A 21 -11.71 -2.21 7.19
C SER A 21 -10.52 -1.27 7.38
N ASN A 22 -9.45 -1.71 8.07
CA ASN A 22 -8.23 -0.95 8.28
C ASN A 22 -7.27 -0.98 7.06
N ILE A 23 -7.63 -1.69 5.99
CA ILE A 23 -6.78 -1.80 4.80
C ILE A 23 -7.47 -1.11 3.63
N ASP A 24 -6.90 0.01 3.19
CA ASP A 24 -7.30 0.67 1.95
C ASP A 24 -6.58 0.01 0.77
N LEU A 25 -7.29 -0.88 0.06
CA LEU A 25 -6.76 -1.56 -1.12
C LEU A 25 -6.38 -0.60 -2.23
N ASP A 26 -7.07 0.55 -2.34
CA ASP A 26 -6.85 1.44 -3.46
C ASP A 26 -5.53 2.21 -3.30
N ASN A 27 -5.08 2.47 -2.07
CA ASN A 27 -3.72 2.98 -1.82
C ASN A 27 -2.64 1.92 -2.08
N ILE A 28 -2.97 0.64 -1.92
CA ILE A 28 -2.02 -0.47 -2.12
C ILE A 28 -1.89 -0.84 -3.60
N LEU A 29 -3.02 -0.91 -4.31
CA LEU A 29 -3.14 -1.35 -5.70
C LEU A 29 -3.17 -0.17 -6.69
N CYS A 30 -2.63 0.98 -6.31
CA CYS A 30 -2.52 2.14 -7.19
C CYS A 30 -1.31 2.05 -8.12
N ILE A 31 -1.39 2.78 -9.24
CA ILE A 31 -0.26 3.03 -10.14
C ILE A 31 0.56 4.18 -9.57
N LYS A 32 1.86 3.96 -9.40
CA LYS A 32 2.82 4.98 -8.92
C LYS A 32 3.56 5.59 -10.10
N LYS A 33 3.36 6.89 -10.35
CA LYS A 33 4.07 7.66 -11.39
C LYS A 33 4.92 8.74 -10.75
N THR A 34 6.22 8.78 -11.04
CA THR A 34 7.10 9.86 -10.56
C THR A 34 7.01 11.06 -11.50
N ARG A 35 6.79 12.26 -10.94
CA ARG A 35 6.70 13.53 -11.67
C ARG A 35 7.57 14.60 -11.00
N THR A 36 7.94 15.61 -11.77
CA THR A 36 8.66 16.78 -11.26
C THR A 36 7.67 17.92 -11.09
N VAL A 37 7.78 18.63 -9.97
CA VAL A 37 6.95 19.80 -9.68
C VAL A 37 7.57 21.03 -10.31
N ASP A 38 6.74 21.79 -11.02
CA ASP A 38 7.08 23.08 -11.60
C ASP A 38 6.92 24.22 -10.57
N ASN A 39 7.24 25.44 -10.98
CA ASN A 39 7.09 26.61 -10.11
C ASN A 39 5.63 26.75 -9.63
N GLY A 40 5.45 27.02 -8.33
CA GLY A 40 4.13 27.23 -7.73
C GLY A 40 3.40 25.93 -7.32
N GLY A 41 4.10 24.80 -7.25
CA GLY A 41 3.52 23.54 -6.75
C GLY A 41 2.63 22.83 -7.77
N VAL A 42 2.79 23.13 -9.06
CA VAL A 42 2.01 22.55 -10.17
C VAL A 42 2.78 21.39 -10.79
N PHE A 43 2.07 20.36 -11.26
CA PHE A 43 2.66 19.26 -12.03
C PHE A 43 1.72 18.82 -13.15
N SER A 44 2.29 18.26 -14.23
CA SER A 44 1.51 17.68 -15.32
C SER A 44 1.33 16.17 -15.16
N LEU A 45 0.12 15.67 -15.34
CA LEU A 45 -0.20 14.25 -15.42
C LEU A 45 -1.16 14.00 -16.59
N ASP A 46 -0.77 13.10 -17.50
CA ASP A 46 -1.61 12.62 -18.61
C ASP A 46 -2.28 13.75 -19.44
N GLY A 47 -1.55 14.85 -19.65
CA GLY A 47 -2.00 16.02 -20.44
C GLY A 47 -2.76 17.09 -19.66
N GLN A 48 -2.95 16.91 -18.35
CA GLN A 48 -3.61 17.88 -17.47
C GLN A 48 -2.65 18.43 -16.41
N TYR A 49 -2.93 19.64 -15.93
CA TYR A 49 -2.15 20.30 -14.89
C TYR A 49 -2.88 20.25 -13.55
N TYR A 50 -2.14 19.88 -12.51
CA TYR A 50 -2.65 19.70 -11.16
C TYR A 50 -1.80 20.52 -10.19
N GLN A 51 -2.44 21.11 -9.19
CA GLN A 51 -1.76 21.84 -8.13
C GLN A 51 -1.78 21.04 -6.83
N LEU A 52 -0.66 21.03 -6.11
CA LEU A 52 -0.57 20.41 -4.80
C LEU A 52 -1.25 21.29 -3.76
N VAL A 53 -2.31 20.76 -3.17
CA VAL A 53 -3.13 21.45 -2.18
C VAL A 53 -3.14 20.59 -0.92
N ASP A 54 -2.93 21.25 0.22
CA ASP A 54 -3.01 20.65 1.55
C ASP A 54 -4.48 20.46 1.97
N GLU A 55 -4.74 19.70 3.03
CA GLU A 55 -6.10 19.39 3.53
C GLU A 55 -6.95 20.64 3.79
N LYS A 56 -6.29 21.77 4.07
CA LYS A 56 -6.91 23.08 4.34
C LYS A 56 -7.14 23.94 3.09
N GLY A 57 -6.92 23.41 1.88
CA GLY A 57 -7.09 24.15 0.64
C GLY A 57 -5.94 25.11 0.30
N LYS A 58 -4.83 25.06 1.07
CA LYS A 58 -3.66 25.92 0.84
C LYS A 58 -2.66 25.22 -0.07
N ILE A 59 -1.95 26.00 -0.89
CA ILE A 59 -0.90 25.47 -1.77
C ILE A 59 0.20 24.87 -0.90
N ALA A 60 0.53 23.60 -1.13
CA ALA A 60 1.54 22.92 -0.36
C ALA A 60 2.92 23.55 -0.61
N PRO A 61 3.71 23.83 0.45
CA PRO A 61 5.06 24.37 0.28
C PRO A 61 5.97 23.27 -0.27
N VAL A 62 6.25 23.32 -1.58
CA VAL A 62 7.10 22.35 -2.26
C VAL A 62 8.25 23.06 -2.95
N THR A 63 9.46 22.52 -2.77
CA THR A 63 10.65 23.02 -3.46
C THR A 63 10.45 22.91 -4.97
N PRO A 64 10.75 23.97 -5.75
CA PRO A 64 10.72 23.90 -7.21
C PRO A 64 11.59 22.75 -7.70
N ARG A 65 11.12 22.01 -8.70
CA ARG A 65 11.79 20.82 -9.28
C ARG A 65 11.91 19.62 -8.33
N ALA A 66 11.16 19.61 -7.22
CA ALA A 66 11.07 18.41 -6.39
C ALA A 66 10.45 17.24 -7.16
N LYS A 67 10.98 16.03 -6.96
CA LYS A 67 10.38 14.81 -7.47
C LYS A 67 9.27 14.36 -6.54
N ILE A 68 8.06 14.24 -7.07
CA ILE A 68 6.88 13.74 -6.36
C ILE A 68 6.46 12.40 -6.95
N THR A 69 5.79 11.60 -6.13
CA THR A 69 5.16 10.35 -6.57
C THR A 69 3.67 10.58 -6.59
N VAL A 70 3.07 10.44 -7.76
CA VAL A 70 1.64 10.57 -7.96
C VAL A 70 1.03 9.18 -7.96
N LEU A 71 0.00 8.98 -7.14
CA LEU A 71 -0.78 7.76 -7.05
C LEU A 71 -2.06 7.95 -7.85
N THR A 72 -2.33 7.00 -8.73
CA THR A 72 -3.56 6.97 -9.54
C THR A 72 -4.22 5.61 -9.39
N SER A 73 -5.49 5.59 -9.02
CA SER A 73 -6.32 4.39 -8.94
C SER A 73 -7.64 4.63 -9.68
N PRO A 74 -8.32 3.61 -10.21
CA PRO A 74 -9.65 3.80 -10.82
C PRO A 74 -10.72 4.30 -9.84
N LYS A 75 -10.55 4.01 -8.55
CA LYS A 75 -11.53 4.34 -7.49
C LYS A 75 -11.15 5.56 -6.66
N ILE A 76 -9.87 5.92 -6.64
CA ILE A 76 -9.39 7.12 -5.94
C ILE A 76 -8.99 8.15 -6.98
N ASP A 77 -9.33 9.40 -6.72
CA ASP A 77 -8.69 10.54 -7.37
C ASP A 77 -7.16 10.56 -7.21
N ILE A 78 -6.54 11.48 -7.93
CA ILE A 78 -5.09 11.65 -7.93
C ILE A 78 -4.62 12.09 -6.54
N ARG A 79 -3.74 11.30 -5.94
CA ARG A 79 -3.16 11.59 -4.62
C ARG A 79 -1.65 11.67 -4.68
N VAL A 80 -1.08 12.51 -3.81
CA VAL A 80 0.36 12.60 -3.61
C VAL A 80 0.63 12.35 -2.13
N PRO A 81 1.29 11.24 -1.78
CA PRO A 81 1.64 10.97 -0.39
C PRO A 81 2.74 11.92 0.06
N THR A 82 2.66 12.30 1.32
CA THR A 82 3.64 13.13 1.98
C THR A 82 5.05 12.51 1.89
N PRO A 83 6.13 13.31 1.99
CA PRO A 83 7.49 12.80 1.93
C PRO A 83 7.80 11.77 3.02
N ASP A 84 7.19 11.93 4.19
CA ASP A 84 7.37 11.13 5.42
C ASP A 84 6.49 9.87 5.46
N HIS A 85 5.78 9.55 4.39
CA HIS A 85 4.90 8.40 4.37
C HIS A 85 5.65 7.08 4.69
N PRO A 86 5.18 6.20 5.60
CA PRO A 86 5.89 5.00 6.04
C PRO A 86 6.41 4.07 4.93
N TRP A 87 5.69 3.89 3.81
CA TRP A 87 6.19 3.08 2.69
C TRP A 87 7.21 3.78 1.79
N LYS A 88 7.36 5.11 1.91
CA LYS A 88 8.35 5.91 1.17
C LYS A 88 9.70 5.93 1.86
N GLN A 89 9.71 5.68 3.17
CA GLN A 89 10.95 5.48 3.92
C GLN A 89 11.71 4.33 3.26
N GLU A 90 13.01 4.53 3.02
CA GLU A 90 13.88 3.47 2.53
C GLU A 90 13.66 2.28 3.45
N GLN A 91 13.03 1.21 2.93
CA GLN A 91 12.82 0.00 3.71
C GLN A 91 14.19 -0.34 4.26
N GLN A 92 14.32 -0.33 5.60
CA GLN A 92 15.58 -0.60 6.28
C GLN A 92 16.18 -1.79 5.56
N LYS A 93 17.32 -1.58 4.87
CA LYS A 93 17.94 -2.56 3.97
C LYS A 93 17.74 -3.90 4.64
N THR A 94 16.86 -4.75 4.07
CA THR A 94 16.65 -6.09 4.63
C THR A 94 18.06 -6.61 4.82
N PRO A 95 18.47 -6.95 6.06
CA PRO A 95 19.86 -7.30 6.32
C PRO A 95 20.24 -8.27 5.22
N SER A 96 21.29 -7.93 4.46
CA SER A 96 21.77 -8.81 3.40
C SER A 96 22.06 -10.13 4.10
N TYR A 97 21.14 -11.09 3.95
CA TYR A 97 21.28 -12.43 4.49
C TYR A 97 22.38 -13.07 3.65
N TRP A 98 23.62 -12.74 3.98
CA TRP A 98 24.69 -13.70 3.80
C TRP A 98 24.32 -14.82 4.77
N TYR A 99 24.09 -16.02 4.24
CA TYR A 99 24.00 -17.21 5.08
C TYR A 99 25.34 -17.34 5.82
N VAL A 100 25.40 -16.75 7.01
CA VAL A 100 26.42 -17.03 8.02
C VAL A 100 25.68 -17.60 9.25
N GLU A 101 24.71 -18.46 8.98
CA GLU A 101 24.36 -19.57 9.87
C GLU A 101 24.99 -20.78 9.18
N SER A 102 25.93 -21.47 9.84
CA SER A 102 26.47 -22.68 9.23
C SER A 102 25.32 -23.67 9.06
N ASP A 103 25.09 -24.12 7.83
CA ASP A 103 23.96 -24.94 7.35
C ASP A 103 23.43 -26.00 8.33
N ARG A 104 24.27 -26.52 9.23
CA ARG A 104 23.92 -27.41 10.35
C ARG A 104 22.82 -26.87 11.29
N GLU A 105 22.83 -25.59 11.66
CA GLU A 105 21.84 -25.03 12.61
C GLU A 105 20.45 -24.96 11.97
N ILE A 106 20.40 -24.60 10.68
CA ILE A 106 19.19 -24.59 9.88
C ILE A 106 18.66 -26.03 9.69
N LEU A 107 19.54 -27.00 9.44
CA LEU A 107 19.17 -28.41 9.32
C LEU A 107 18.64 -29.00 10.64
N GLU A 108 19.24 -28.63 11.78
CA GLU A 108 18.78 -29.03 13.10
C GLU A 108 17.42 -28.41 13.45
N ALA A 109 17.22 -27.12 13.15
CA ALA A 109 15.95 -26.45 13.30
C ALA A 109 14.85 -27.11 12.44
N LEU A 110 15.13 -27.35 11.16
CA LEU A 110 14.21 -28.04 10.25
C LEU A 110 13.84 -29.43 10.75
N ASN A 111 14.83 -30.20 11.23
CA ASN A 111 14.61 -31.53 11.78
C ASN A 111 13.71 -31.49 13.03
N ASN A 112 13.95 -30.54 13.94
CA ASN A 112 13.12 -30.32 15.13
C ASN A 112 11.69 -29.89 14.77
N PHE A 113 11.49 -29.08 13.73
CA PHE A 113 10.16 -28.73 13.23
C PHE A 113 9.43 -29.93 12.62
N THR A 114 10.11 -30.78 11.86
CA THR A 114 9.50 -32.00 11.28
C THR A 114 9.13 -33.04 12.33
N CYS A 115 9.87 -33.09 13.45
CA CYS A 115 9.55 -33.97 14.58
C CYS A 115 8.40 -33.45 15.46
N ALA A 116 7.98 -32.18 15.33
CA ALA A 116 6.88 -31.61 16.10
C ALA A 116 5.47 -31.99 15.58
N TRP A 117 5.39 -32.56 14.38
CA TRP A 117 4.13 -33.02 13.75
C TRP A 117 4.02 -34.55 13.68
N ARG A 118 4.81 -35.26 14.49
CA ARG A 118 4.80 -36.72 14.60
C ARG A 118 4.30 -37.17 15.97
#